data_AF-A0A534NA20-F1
#
_entry.id   AF-A0A534NA20-F1
#
_cell.length_a   1.000
_cell.length_b   1.000
_cell.length_c   1.000
_cell.angle_alpha   90.00
_cell.angle_beta   90.00
_cell.angle_gamma   90.00
#
_symmetry.space_group_name_H-M   'P 1'
#
loop_
_entity.id
_entity.type
_entity.pdbx_description
1 polymer ?
#
loop_
_entity_poly.entity_id
_entity_poly.type
_entity_poly.pdbx_seq_one_letter_code
_entity_poly.pdbx_strand_id
1 'polypeptide(L)'
;MARGCTGEEMRSRFVAFVRASPVLLVLAACATPYEPFEGHPVLAAIQFRGNQSISGGELLDHIATAPTSGFLFFSKTARYYDADLFALDLKRVERWYNQKGFYEAKVKDVQELRDDKGRVTVVVTIEEGRRAVVRKMDFEGLESLSHDEVSDVGDAIPIHPGDGFDEDVYEKAKEVLIQQLRNRGFARAQVRGRVEVAPEQGSAHIVFQVDPGQRYTFGDVKVTGNQRVPSDAITHATGIDRGDQYNPQAIALAQQHVYNLGVFSGVRVAAEPAHDKPVAAVRVNVREAPVRTLQLGLGGSAEQGRWELPRLHAEYTHRSLFGGLRRLELASTIGYAFVPNPFPGQYDPSHSGITTVTSAQVTNPNVFVPGLDWVVRGEFGREVQGGFSYDDVAARAGLLYRRGPHTVGLSLNFLRYFNVDLRGANLSTLAQTGAQFVAGCPRACTLTYPELRYTYDGRDNLIEPTQGFFGSVSLQQTLKPGSFSYFRVNPDVRGYASLGR
;
A
#
# COMPACT_ATOMS: atom_id res chain seq x y z
N MET A 1 50.67 -11.85 63.45
CA MET A 1 52.06 -11.51 63.81
C MET A 1 52.78 -11.07 62.54
N ALA A 2 53.46 -9.93 62.62
CA ALA A 2 54.39 -9.30 61.67
C ALA A 2 53.92 -9.05 60.22
N ARG A 3 53.44 -7.82 59.99
CA ARG A 3 53.50 -7.10 58.70
C ARG A 3 54.91 -6.52 58.52
N GLY A 4 55.50 -6.63 57.32
CA GLY A 4 56.55 -5.73 56.80
C GLY A 4 55.91 -4.82 55.74
N CYS A 5 56.02 -3.49 55.83
CA CYS A 5 57.11 -2.64 55.29
C CYS A 5 57.25 -2.75 53.76
N THR A 6 57.34 -1.73 52.91
CA THR A 6 57.32 -0.24 52.94
C THR A 6 57.60 0.19 51.48
N GLY A 7 57.10 1.36 51.05
CA GLY A 7 57.54 2.08 49.84
C GLY A 7 57.02 1.52 48.51
N GLU A 8 56.75 2.29 47.45
CA GLU A 8 57.09 3.67 47.12
C GLU A 8 56.29 4.06 45.85
N GLU A 9 55.96 5.34 45.73
CA GLU A 9 55.69 6.10 44.49
C GLU A 9 54.57 5.76 43.46
N MET A 10 53.66 6.74 43.37
CA MET A 10 53.31 7.53 42.17
C MET A 10 52.45 6.91 41.03
N ARG A 11 51.41 7.68 40.69
CA ARG A 11 50.56 7.68 39.47
C ARG A 11 49.46 6.63 39.36
N SER A 12 48.23 7.06 39.63
CA SER A 12 47.09 6.87 38.72
C SER A 12 45.89 7.63 39.26
N ARG A 13 45.54 8.72 38.57
CA ARG A 13 44.27 9.42 38.72
C ARG A 13 43.35 8.92 37.61
N PHE A 14 42.08 8.73 37.95
CA PHE A 14 40.93 8.45 37.08
C PHE A 14 40.76 7.02 36.55
N VAL A 15 40.13 6.17 37.37
CA VAL A 15 39.10 5.25 36.88
C VAL A 15 37.84 5.52 37.70
N ALA A 16 36.86 6.16 37.08
CA ALA A 16 35.55 6.36 37.67
C ALA A 16 34.49 6.13 36.59
N PHE A 17 33.54 5.26 36.94
CA PHE A 17 32.20 5.11 36.36
C PHE A 17 32.07 4.52 34.95
N VAL A 18 31.90 3.19 34.91
CA VAL A 18 30.85 2.56 34.09
C VAL A 18 30.16 1.50 34.96
N ARG A 19 28.98 1.85 35.50
CA ARG A 19 27.89 0.89 35.71
C ARG A 19 26.60 1.58 35.33
N ALA A 20 26.07 1.15 34.20
CA ALA A 20 24.77 1.52 33.69
C ALA A 20 23.71 1.27 34.77
N SER A 21 23.06 2.34 35.22
CA SER A 21 21.75 2.25 35.86
C SER A 21 20.70 2.33 34.76
N PRO A 22 19.73 1.40 34.67
CA PRO A 22 18.50 1.72 33.98
C PRO A 22 17.75 2.70 34.87
N VAL A 23 17.48 3.90 34.34
CA VAL A 23 16.52 4.82 34.96
C VAL A 23 15.15 4.17 34.81
N LEU A 24 14.74 3.45 35.87
CA LEU A 24 13.37 2.97 36.02
C LEU A 24 12.53 4.19 36.38
N LEU A 25 11.90 4.80 35.38
CA LEU A 25 10.87 5.83 35.56
C LEU A 25 9.63 5.14 36.13
N VAL A 26 9.59 5.00 37.45
CA VAL A 26 8.36 4.61 38.17
C VAL A 26 7.42 5.80 38.11
N LEU A 27 6.63 5.87 37.05
CA LEU A 27 5.37 6.59 37.08
C LEU A 27 4.47 5.82 38.04
N ALA A 28 4.42 6.30 39.29
CA ALA A 28 3.35 5.97 40.21
C ALA A 28 2.04 6.52 39.60
N ALA A 29 1.46 5.77 38.67
CA ALA A 29 0.05 5.91 38.39
C ALA A 29 -0.65 5.55 39.70
N CYS A 30 -1.31 6.54 40.32
CA CYS A 30 -2.30 6.27 41.34
C CYS A 30 -3.36 5.36 40.71
N ALA A 31 -3.16 4.05 40.81
CA ALA A 31 -4.22 3.08 40.63
C ALA A 31 -5.12 3.23 41.85
N THR A 32 -6.01 4.23 41.81
CA THR A 32 -7.18 4.22 42.71
C THR A 32 -7.87 2.88 42.47
N PRO A 33 -8.03 2.01 43.48
CA PRO A 33 -8.85 0.83 43.34
C PRO A 33 -10.24 1.31 42.90
N TYR A 34 -10.60 0.96 41.68
CA TYR A 34 -11.89 1.30 41.10
C TYR A 34 -12.94 0.45 41.80
N GLU A 35 -13.71 1.06 42.69
CA GLU A 35 -14.90 0.43 43.25
C GLU A 35 -16.03 0.49 42.20
N PRO A 36 -16.58 -0.65 41.78
CA PRO A 36 -17.72 -0.67 40.88
C PRO A 36 -18.86 0.14 41.49
N PHE A 37 -19.40 1.10 40.73
CA PHE A 37 -20.58 1.85 41.13
C PHE A 37 -21.75 0.88 41.25
N GLU A 38 -22.44 0.84 42.39
CA GLU A 38 -23.61 -0.01 42.61
C GLU A 38 -24.64 0.24 41.49
N GLY A 39 -24.93 -0.80 40.70
CA GLY A 39 -25.89 -0.77 39.59
C GLY A 39 -25.31 -1.12 38.21
N HIS A 40 -24.00 -0.98 38.00
CA HIS A 40 -23.36 -1.29 36.72
C HIS A 40 -22.09 -2.15 36.92
N PRO A 41 -22.22 -3.49 36.92
CA PRO A 41 -21.06 -4.35 37.09
C PRO A 41 -20.10 -4.19 35.91
N VAL A 42 -18.79 -4.13 36.18
CA VAL A 42 -17.78 -4.07 35.13
C VAL A 42 -17.66 -5.43 34.46
N LEU A 43 -17.69 -5.44 33.12
CA LEU A 43 -17.49 -6.66 32.34
C LEU A 43 -16.00 -7.00 32.26
N ALA A 44 -15.62 -8.09 32.93
CA ALA A 44 -14.25 -8.58 32.98
C ALA A 44 -13.88 -9.39 31.74
N ALA A 45 -14.73 -10.33 31.33
CA ALA A 45 -14.50 -11.20 30.19
C ALA A 45 -15.81 -11.78 29.65
N ILE A 46 -15.80 -12.16 28.37
CA ILE A 46 -16.82 -13.01 27.76
C ILE A 46 -16.11 -14.27 27.28
N GLN A 47 -16.66 -15.43 27.60
CA GLN A 47 -16.13 -16.73 27.20
C GLN A 47 -17.18 -17.48 26.39
N PHE A 48 -16.78 -17.97 25.23
CA PHE A 48 -17.61 -18.85 24.42
C PHE A 48 -17.20 -20.31 24.67
N ARG A 49 -18.19 -21.19 24.82
CA ARG A 49 -18.01 -22.64 24.96
C ARG A 49 -18.84 -23.35 23.91
N GLY A 50 -18.29 -24.42 23.35
CA GLY A 50 -18.95 -25.19 22.29
C GLY A 50 -18.69 -24.66 20.88
N ASN A 51 -18.04 -23.50 20.74
CA ASN A 51 -17.58 -22.98 19.46
C ASN A 51 -16.31 -23.74 19.01
N GLN A 52 -16.40 -24.45 17.89
CA GLN A 52 -15.32 -25.26 17.31
C GLN A 52 -14.94 -24.74 15.92
N SER A 53 -15.94 -24.36 15.13
CA SER A 53 -15.75 -23.92 13.76
C SER A 53 -15.46 -22.42 13.66
N ILE A 54 -15.99 -21.62 14.60
CA ILE A 54 -15.80 -20.17 14.66
C ILE A 54 -15.04 -19.81 15.94
N SER A 55 -14.01 -18.96 15.82
CA SER A 55 -13.20 -18.59 16.97
C SER A 55 -13.94 -17.64 17.92
N GLY A 56 -13.63 -17.71 19.22
CA GLY A 56 -14.26 -16.82 20.20
C GLY A 56 -13.90 -15.34 19.97
N GLY A 57 -12.72 -15.05 19.41
CA GLY A 57 -12.32 -13.69 19.04
C GLY A 57 -13.18 -13.13 17.91
N GLU A 58 -13.42 -13.93 16.87
CA GLU A 58 -14.32 -13.56 15.77
C GLU A 58 -15.75 -13.28 16.28
N LEU A 59 -16.27 -14.11 17.19
CA LEU A 59 -17.57 -13.86 17.82
C LEU A 59 -17.59 -12.55 18.63
N LEU A 60 -16.49 -12.19 19.30
CA LEU A 60 -16.37 -10.92 20.03
C LEU A 60 -16.41 -9.71 19.09
N ASP A 61 -15.80 -9.82 17.91
CA ASP A 61 -15.76 -8.73 16.93
C ASP A 61 -17.13 -8.44 16.30
N HIS A 62 -18.07 -9.39 16.37
CA HIS A 62 -19.43 -9.28 15.83
C HIS A 62 -20.53 -8.95 16.87
N ILE A 63 -20.16 -8.70 18.13
CA ILE A 63 -21.07 -8.23 19.17
C ILE A 63 -20.71 -6.81 19.62
N ALA A 64 -21.68 -6.06 20.18
CA ALA A 64 -21.41 -4.70 20.69
C ALA A 64 -20.77 -4.72 22.07
N THR A 65 -21.14 -5.71 22.88
CA THR A 65 -20.63 -5.89 24.23
C THR A 65 -19.20 -6.38 24.16
N ALA A 66 -18.28 -5.54 24.62
CA ALA A 66 -16.86 -5.88 24.62
C ALA A 66 -16.30 -5.79 26.04
N PRO A 67 -15.41 -6.72 26.43
CA PRO A 67 -14.83 -6.72 27.75
C PRO A 67 -13.95 -5.48 27.97
N THR A 68 -13.68 -5.16 29.23
CA THR A 68 -12.74 -4.09 29.59
C THR A 68 -11.33 -4.49 29.16
N SER A 69 -10.89 -4.01 27.98
CA SER A 69 -9.55 -4.25 27.44
C SER A 69 -8.60 -3.11 27.82
N GLY A 70 -7.39 -3.46 28.26
CA GLY A 70 -6.26 -2.52 28.34
C GLY A 70 -5.14 -3.02 27.45
N PHE A 71 -4.67 -2.19 26.52
CA PHE A 71 -3.44 -2.45 25.77
C PHE A 71 -2.33 -1.54 26.32
N LEU A 72 -1.10 -2.04 26.35
CA LEU A 72 0.11 -1.43 26.92
C LEU A 72 0.09 0.13 26.93
N PHE A 73 0.11 0.71 28.14
CA PHE A 73 0.31 2.14 28.47
C PHE A 73 -0.81 3.16 28.22
N PHE A 74 -1.99 2.81 27.71
CA PHE A 74 -3.12 3.76 27.58
C PHE A 74 -4.35 3.37 28.43
N SER A 75 -5.11 4.38 28.86
CA SER A 75 -6.18 4.32 29.86
C SER A 75 -7.12 3.11 29.75
N LYS A 76 -7.34 2.39 30.85
CA LYS A 76 -8.37 1.35 30.97
C LYS A 76 -9.73 2.03 30.94
N THR A 77 -10.44 1.95 29.81
CA THR A 77 -11.85 2.38 29.77
C THR A 77 -12.68 1.25 30.34
N ALA A 78 -13.18 1.41 31.57
CA ALA A 78 -14.09 0.44 32.18
C ALA A 78 -15.35 0.31 31.31
N ARG A 79 -15.66 -0.91 30.86
CA ARG A 79 -16.89 -1.23 30.15
C ARG A 79 -17.84 -1.93 31.11
N TYR A 80 -19.06 -1.41 31.20
CA TYR A 80 -20.10 -1.96 32.05
C TYR A 80 -20.89 -3.03 31.31
N TYR A 81 -21.34 -4.04 32.06
CA TYR A 81 -22.22 -5.07 31.55
C TYR A 81 -23.66 -4.56 31.54
N ASP A 82 -24.29 -4.67 30.38
CA ASP A 82 -25.69 -4.34 30.13
C ASP A 82 -26.37 -5.61 29.60
N ALA A 83 -27.28 -6.18 30.39
CA ALA A 83 -27.96 -7.43 30.07
C ALA A 83 -28.92 -7.29 28.88
N ASP A 84 -29.53 -6.12 28.69
CA ASP A 84 -30.47 -5.88 27.59
C ASP A 84 -29.71 -5.78 26.26
N LEU A 85 -28.57 -5.09 26.27
CA LEU A 85 -27.66 -5.05 25.12
C LEU A 85 -27.12 -6.45 24.81
N PHE A 86 -26.72 -7.20 25.85
CA PHE A 86 -26.16 -8.53 25.68
C PHE A 86 -27.18 -9.53 25.10
N ALA A 87 -28.45 -9.43 25.48
CA ALA A 87 -29.51 -10.24 24.88
C ALA A 87 -29.67 -10.00 23.37
N LEU A 88 -29.42 -8.78 22.90
CA LEU A 88 -29.37 -8.48 21.46
C LEU A 88 -28.12 -9.05 20.79
N ASP A 89 -26.99 -9.06 21.50
CA ASP A 89 -25.73 -9.64 21.03
C ASP A 89 -25.82 -11.16 20.85
N LEU A 90 -26.54 -11.88 21.72
CA LEU A 90 -26.79 -13.31 21.53
C LEU A 90 -27.49 -13.61 20.19
N LYS A 91 -28.45 -12.77 19.79
CA LYS A 91 -29.09 -12.86 18.46
C LYS A 91 -28.14 -12.49 17.31
N ARG A 92 -27.07 -11.72 17.57
CA ARG A 92 -26.03 -11.44 16.57
C ARG A 92 -25.10 -12.64 16.41
N VAL A 93 -24.75 -13.31 17.51
CA VAL A 93 -23.99 -14.57 17.48
C VAL A 93 -24.72 -15.62 16.64
N GLU A 94 -26.02 -15.87 16.91
CA GLU A 94 -26.80 -16.83 16.12
C GLU A 94 -26.88 -16.43 14.64
N ARG A 95 -27.07 -15.13 14.34
CA ARG A 95 -27.05 -14.62 12.97
C ARG A 95 -25.71 -14.83 12.28
N TRP A 96 -24.60 -14.62 12.99
CA TRP A 96 -23.26 -14.84 12.47
C TRP A 96 -23.03 -16.31 12.10
N TYR A 97 -23.46 -17.24 12.98
CA TYR A 97 -23.43 -18.66 12.68
C TYR A 97 -24.28 -19.02 11.46
N ASN A 98 -25.50 -18.48 11.35
CA ASN A 98 -26.35 -18.69 10.17
C ASN A 98 -25.68 -18.20 8.89
N GLN A 99 -25.02 -17.04 8.93
CA GLN A 99 -24.26 -16.47 7.80
C GLN A 99 -23.12 -17.39 7.36
N LYS A 100 -22.50 -18.12 8.30
CA LYS A 100 -21.46 -19.15 8.05
C LYS A 100 -22.00 -20.55 7.73
N GLY A 101 -23.32 -20.66 7.51
CA GLY A 101 -23.99 -21.87 7.10
C GLY A 101 -24.43 -22.80 8.24
N PHE A 102 -24.36 -22.36 9.50
CA PHE A 102 -24.77 -23.13 10.67
C PHE A 102 -26.21 -22.77 11.08
N TYR A 103 -27.19 -23.21 10.30
CA TYR A 103 -28.60 -22.84 10.50
C TYR A 103 -29.27 -23.48 11.73
N GLU A 104 -28.66 -24.53 12.27
CA GLU A 104 -29.09 -25.18 13.50
C GLU A 104 -28.50 -24.52 14.75
N ALA A 105 -27.62 -23.52 14.59
CA ALA A 105 -26.88 -22.93 15.68
C ALA A 105 -27.80 -22.21 16.67
N LYS A 106 -27.62 -22.49 17.96
CA LYS A 106 -28.39 -21.88 19.04
C LYS A 106 -27.54 -21.63 20.27
N VAL A 107 -27.83 -20.54 20.96
CA VAL A 107 -27.29 -20.31 22.31
C VAL A 107 -28.07 -21.18 23.30
N LYS A 108 -27.41 -22.18 23.89
CA LYS A 108 -28.02 -23.11 24.85
C LYS A 108 -28.17 -22.52 26.24
N ASP A 109 -27.13 -21.83 26.70
CA ASP A 109 -27.04 -21.38 28.08
C ASP A 109 -26.14 -20.15 28.19
N VAL A 110 -26.46 -19.27 29.13
CA VAL A 110 -25.70 -18.05 29.44
C VAL A 110 -25.55 -17.96 30.94
N GLN A 111 -24.31 -18.06 31.42
CA GLN A 111 -23.98 -18.01 32.84
C GLN A 111 -23.22 -16.73 33.16
N GLU A 112 -23.71 -15.99 34.15
CA GLU A 112 -23.02 -14.82 34.70
C GLU A 112 -22.26 -15.21 35.96
N LEU A 113 -20.93 -15.16 35.90
CA LEU A 113 -20.06 -15.43 37.03
C LEU A 113 -19.57 -14.09 37.61
N ARG A 114 -19.85 -13.85 38.88
CA ARG A 114 -19.36 -12.67 39.61
C ARG A 114 -18.13 -13.03 40.41
N ASP A 115 -17.10 -12.19 40.33
CA ASP A 115 -15.91 -12.33 41.17
C ASP A 115 -16.04 -11.59 42.51
N ASP A 116 -15.08 -11.81 43.41
CA ASP A 116 -15.04 -11.19 44.75
C ASP A 116 -15.01 -9.64 44.71
N LYS A 117 -14.77 -9.04 43.54
CA LYS A 117 -14.71 -7.59 43.30
C LYS A 117 -15.94 -7.06 42.57
N GLY A 118 -17.00 -7.87 42.42
CA GLY A 118 -18.24 -7.47 41.75
C GLY A 118 -18.14 -7.33 40.23
N ARG A 119 -17.07 -7.82 39.59
CA ARG A 119 -16.93 -7.86 38.14
C ARG A 119 -17.65 -9.09 37.59
N VAL A 120 -18.27 -8.94 36.42
CA VAL A 120 -19.03 -10.00 35.75
C VAL A 120 -18.19 -10.63 34.64
N THR A 121 -18.14 -11.95 34.61
CA THR A 121 -17.68 -12.76 33.48
C THR A 121 -18.85 -13.53 32.91
N VAL A 122 -19.13 -13.35 31.62
CA VAL A 122 -20.26 -14.02 30.97
C VAL A 122 -19.74 -15.24 30.20
N VAL A 123 -20.32 -16.41 30.46
CA VAL A 123 -20.00 -17.66 29.77
C VAL A 123 -21.19 -18.05 28.90
N VAL A 124 -21.00 -18.01 27.59
CA VAL A 124 -22.02 -18.35 26.60
C VAL A 124 -21.74 -19.75 26.07
N THR A 125 -22.69 -20.66 26.23
CA THR A 125 -22.62 -22.01 25.68
C THR A 125 -23.40 -22.08 24.38
N ILE A 126 -22.71 -22.40 23.28
CA ILE A 126 -23.25 -22.44 21.93
C ILE A 126 -23.29 -23.90 21.46
N GLU A 127 -24.41 -24.29 20.85
CA GLU A 127 -24.48 -25.49 20.02
C GLU A 127 -24.42 -25.04 18.56
N GLU A 128 -23.31 -25.33 17.86
CA GLU A 128 -23.13 -24.87 16.47
C GLU A 128 -24.05 -25.60 15.49
N GLY A 129 -24.36 -26.87 15.75
CA GLY A 129 -25.09 -27.72 14.81
C GLY A 129 -24.29 -28.07 13.55
N ARG A 130 -24.96 -28.55 12.49
CA ARG A 130 -24.29 -28.92 11.24
C ARG A 130 -24.12 -27.71 10.33
N ARG A 131 -22.98 -27.69 9.64
CA ARG A 131 -22.75 -26.73 8.55
C ARG A 131 -23.44 -27.19 7.28
N ALA A 132 -24.20 -26.31 6.63
CA ALA A 132 -24.74 -26.57 5.31
C ALA A 132 -23.61 -26.62 4.27
N VAL A 133 -23.57 -27.68 3.46
CA VAL A 133 -22.60 -27.87 2.39
C VAL A 133 -23.29 -27.64 1.05
N VAL A 134 -22.65 -26.89 0.15
CA VAL A 134 -23.15 -26.66 -1.21
C VAL A 134 -23.11 -27.98 -1.97
N ARG A 135 -24.29 -28.55 -2.27
CA ARG A 135 -24.40 -29.82 -3.01
C ARG A 135 -24.56 -29.62 -4.50
N LYS A 136 -25.23 -28.53 -4.89
CA LYS A 136 -25.56 -28.22 -6.27
C LYS A 136 -25.53 -26.71 -6.49
N MET A 137 -25.07 -26.33 -7.66
CA MET A 137 -25.11 -24.97 -8.19
C MET A 137 -25.70 -25.02 -9.58
N ASP A 138 -26.74 -24.22 -9.83
CA ASP A 138 -27.35 -24.06 -11.15
C ASP A 138 -27.26 -22.60 -11.61
N PHE A 139 -27.08 -22.42 -12.92
CA PHE A 139 -27.07 -21.10 -13.57
C PHE A 139 -28.19 -21.04 -14.60
N GLU A 140 -29.13 -20.13 -14.39
CA GLU A 140 -30.26 -19.85 -15.28
C GLU A 140 -29.98 -18.55 -16.06
N GLY A 141 -30.37 -18.45 -17.33
CA GLY A 141 -30.27 -17.20 -18.11
C GLY A 141 -28.95 -16.98 -18.86
N LEU A 142 -28.13 -18.03 -19.00
CA LEU A 142 -26.85 -18.01 -19.72
C LEU A 142 -26.95 -18.50 -21.18
N GLU A 143 -28.15 -18.73 -21.70
CA GLU A 143 -28.38 -19.36 -23.02
C GLU A 143 -27.87 -18.53 -24.20
N SER A 144 -27.65 -17.23 -23.98
CA SER A 144 -27.13 -16.28 -24.97
C SER A 144 -25.59 -16.23 -25.05
N LEU A 145 -24.89 -16.90 -24.13
CA LEU A 145 -23.43 -16.94 -24.08
C LEU A 145 -22.89 -18.17 -24.80
N SER A 146 -21.64 -18.09 -25.28
CA SER A 146 -20.95 -19.27 -25.82
C SER A 146 -20.61 -20.26 -24.69
N HIS A 147 -20.37 -21.52 -25.05
CA HIS A 147 -19.98 -22.54 -24.07
C HIS A 147 -18.70 -22.15 -23.30
N ASP A 148 -17.72 -21.60 -24.00
CA ASP A 148 -16.47 -21.11 -23.41
C ASP A 148 -16.73 -19.95 -22.43
N GLU A 149 -17.63 -19.02 -22.78
CA GLU A 149 -18.00 -17.91 -21.89
C GLU A 149 -18.69 -18.41 -20.61
N VAL A 150 -19.53 -19.44 -20.70
CA VAL A 150 -20.19 -20.04 -19.53
C VAL A 150 -19.17 -20.75 -18.63
N SER A 151 -18.22 -21.49 -19.21
CA SER A 151 -17.17 -22.19 -18.46
C SER A 151 -16.30 -21.19 -17.70
N ASP A 152 -15.76 -20.18 -18.38
CA ASP A 152 -14.90 -19.16 -17.77
C ASP A 152 -15.61 -18.41 -16.63
N VAL A 153 -16.89 -18.11 -16.82
CA VAL A 153 -17.71 -17.41 -15.82
C VAL A 153 -17.92 -18.30 -14.59
N GLY A 154 -18.12 -19.61 -14.77
CA GLY A 154 -18.23 -20.59 -13.70
C GLY A 154 -16.93 -20.79 -12.92
N ASP A 155 -15.80 -20.93 -13.62
CA ASP A 155 -14.48 -21.17 -13.03
C ASP A 155 -13.94 -19.97 -12.22
N ALA A 156 -14.42 -18.77 -12.52
CA ALA A 156 -14.00 -17.55 -11.81
C ALA A 156 -14.63 -17.39 -10.42
N ILE A 157 -15.68 -18.16 -10.09
CA ILE A 157 -16.48 -17.96 -8.89
C ILE A 157 -15.79 -18.57 -7.66
N PRO A 158 -15.77 -17.89 -6.50
CA PRO A 158 -15.09 -18.40 -5.31
C PRO A 158 -15.81 -19.52 -4.55
N ILE A 159 -16.99 -19.98 -5.00
CA ILE A 159 -17.80 -21.01 -4.33
C ILE A 159 -18.04 -22.19 -5.28
N HIS A 160 -17.84 -23.41 -4.78
CA HIS A 160 -17.95 -24.63 -5.55
C HIS A 160 -18.79 -25.69 -4.82
N PRO A 161 -19.35 -26.67 -5.55
CA PRO A 161 -19.96 -27.84 -4.91
C PRO A 161 -18.95 -28.58 -4.04
N GLY A 162 -19.33 -28.86 -2.79
CA GLY A 162 -18.47 -29.44 -1.75
C GLY A 162 -18.01 -28.44 -0.71
N ASP A 163 -18.05 -27.13 -1.01
CA ASP A 163 -17.71 -26.09 -0.04
C ASP A 163 -18.78 -25.95 1.04
N GLY A 164 -18.37 -25.58 2.25
CA GLY A 164 -19.32 -25.15 3.27
C GLY A 164 -19.92 -23.81 2.89
N PHE A 165 -21.24 -23.67 3.02
CA PHE A 165 -21.94 -22.43 2.70
C PHE A 165 -21.42 -21.28 3.57
N ASP A 166 -21.22 -20.13 2.95
CA ASP A 166 -20.87 -18.87 3.60
C ASP A 166 -21.52 -17.75 2.76
N GLU A 167 -22.37 -16.95 3.39
CA GLU A 167 -23.11 -15.89 2.72
C GLU A 167 -22.18 -14.83 2.12
N ASP A 168 -21.05 -14.51 2.77
CA ASP A 168 -20.10 -13.53 2.26
C ASP A 168 -19.47 -14.02 0.95
N VAL A 169 -19.15 -15.32 0.89
CA VAL A 169 -18.59 -15.95 -0.31
C VAL A 169 -19.64 -16.02 -1.42
N TYR A 170 -20.90 -16.30 -1.07
CA TYR A 170 -22.03 -16.29 -2.00
C TYR A 170 -22.33 -14.88 -2.57
N GLU A 171 -22.32 -13.84 -1.74
CA GLU A 171 -22.46 -12.45 -2.20
C GLU A 171 -21.28 -12.06 -3.11
N LYS A 172 -20.05 -12.46 -2.73
CA LYS A 172 -18.87 -12.26 -3.55
C LYS A 172 -18.96 -12.97 -4.90
N ALA A 173 -19.51 -14.18 -4.93
CA ALA A 173 -19.77 -14.92 -6.15
C ALA A 173 -20.67 -14.14 -7.12
N LYS A 174 -21.76 -13.52 -6.63
CA LYS A 174 -22.63 -12.67 -7.46
C LYS A 174 -21.88 -11.47 -8.03
N GLU A 175 -21.07 -10.79 -7.22
CA GLU A 175 -20.24 -9.68 -7.69
C GLU A 175 -19.28 -10.11 -8.79
N VAL A 176 -18.57 -11.23 -8.60
CA VAL A 176 -17.61 -11.76 -9.56
C VAL A 176 -18.31 -12.12 -10.88
N LEU A 177 -19.46 -12.78 -10.83
CA LEU A 177 -20.29 -13.06 -12.01
C LEU A 177 -20.64 -11.78 -12.78
N ILE A 178 -21.14 -10.75 -12.09
CA ILE A 178 -21.48 -9.45 -12.70
C ILE A 178 -20.24 -8.83 -13.36
N GLN A 179 -19.08 -8.86 -12.68
CA GLN A 179 -17.84 -8.31 -13.24
C GLN A 179 -17.38 -9.09 -14.48
N GLN A 180 -17.42 -10.43 -14.45
CA GLN A 180 -17.04 -11.27 -15.59
C GLN A 180 -17.91 -11.00 -16.83
N LEU A 181 -19.21 -10.79 -16.64
CA LEU A 181 -20.12 -10.41 -17.72
C LEU A 181 -19.80 -8.99 -18.22
N ARG A 182 -19.62 -8.02 -17.32
CA ARG A 182 -19.27 -6.64 -17.72
C ARG A 182 -17.97 -6.55 -18.51
N ASN A 183 -16.96 -7.35 -18.14
CA ASN A 183 -15.68 -7.44 -18.86
C ASN A 183 -15.83 -7.92 -20.31
N ARG A 184 -16.93 -8.65 -20.61
CA ARG A 184 -17.29 -9.15 -21.94
C ARG A 184 -18.24 -8.22 -22.70
N GLY A 185 -18.48 -7.00 -22.19
CA GLY A 185 -19.32 -6.00 -22.85
C GLY A 185 -20.75 -5.92 -22.34
N PHE A 186 -21.16 -6.78 -21.41
CA PHE A 186 -22.51 -6.77 -20.83
C PHE A 186 -22.64 -5.70 -19.74
N ALA A 187 -22.65 -4.42 -20.14
CA ALA A 187 -22.57 -3.28 -19.22
C ALA A 187 -23.69 -3.24 -18.17
N ARG A 188 -24.87 -3.78 -18.51
CA ARG A 188 -26.07 -3.80 -17.66
C ARG A 188 -26.37 -5.18 -17.06
N ALA A 189 -25.39 -6.10 -17.06
CA ALA A 189 -25.57 -7.43 -16.49
C ALA A 189 -26.08 -7.36 -15.04
N GLN A 190 -27.07 -8.21 -14.74
CA GLN A 190 -27.63 -8.39 -13.41
C GLN A 190 -27.54 -9.87 -13.03
N VAL A 191 -27.24 -10.12 -11.76
CA VAL A 191 -27.25 -11.46 -11.19
C VAL A 191 -28.08 -11.43 -9.93
N ARG A 192 -29.12 -12.25 -9.90
CA ARG A 192 -29.88 -12.56 -8.70
C ARG A 192 -29.50 -13.96 -8.27
N GLY A 193 -29.68 -14.29 -7.00
CA GLY A 193 -29.50 -15.64 -6.54
C GLY A 193 -30.51 -16.01 -5.48
N ARG A 194 -30.83 -17.30 -5.44
CA ARG A 194 -31.62 -17.94 -4.39
C ARG A 194 -30.82 -19.08 -3.81
N VAL A 195 -30.91 -19.25 -2.49
CA VAL A 195 -30.28 -20.37 -1.78
C VAL A 195 -31.39 -21.16 -1.10
N GLU A 196 -31.48 -22.43 -1.45
CA GLU A 196 -32.39 -23.39 -0.84
C GLU A 196 -31.58 -24.23 0.14
N VAL A 197 -31.84 -24.04 1.43
CA VAL A 197 -31.12 -24.73 2.50
C VAL A 197 -32.02 -25.81 3.09
N ALA A 198 -31.48 -27.00 3.27
CA ALA A 198 -32.09 -28.06 4.07
C ALA A 198 -31.21 -28.32 5.32
N PRO A 199 -31.49 -27.64 6.44
CA PRO A 199 -30.69 -27.76 7.67
C PRO A 199 -30.57 -29.21 8.16
N GLU A 200 -31.67 -29.95 8.08
CA GLU A 200 -31.74 -31.36 8.52
C GLU A 200 -30.83 -32.30 7.72
N GLN A 201 -30.47 -31.92 6.50
CA GLN A 201 -29.57 -32.68 5.62
C GLN A 201 -28.16 -32.09 5.58
N GLY A 202 -27.94 -30.93 6.20
CA GLY A 202 -26.70 -30.17 6.07
C GLY A 202 -26.38 -29.83 4.62
N SER A 203 -27.39 -29.49 3.81
CA SER A 203 -27.21 -29.21 2.38
C SER A 203 -27.73 -27.83 1.98
N ALA A 204 -27.05 -27.22 1.01
CA ALA A 204 -27.45 -26.00 0.34
C ALA A 204 -27.43 -26.21 -1.18
N HIS A 205 -28.46 -25.70 -1.84
CA HIS A 205 -28.57 -25.62 -3.29
C HIS A 205 -28.65 -24.15 -3.69
N ILE A 206 -27.68 -23.71 -4.50
CA ILE A 206 -27.60 -22.32 -4.96
C ILE A 206 -28.07 -22.26 -6.40
N VAL A 207 -28.94 -21.30 -6.72
CA VAL A 207 -29.35 -21.02 -8.09
C VAL A 207 -29.06 -19.56 -8.40
N PHE A 208 -28.19 -19.32 -9.38
CA PHE A 208 -27.91 -17.99 -9.91
C PHE A 208 -28.79 -17.72 -11.12
N GLN A 209 -29.57 -16.65 -11.05
CA GLN A 209 -30.38 -16.15 -12.15
C GLN A 209 -29.63 -14.99 -12.78
N VAL A 210 -29.13 -15.22 -13.98
CA VAL A 210 -28.28 -14.27 -14.70
C VAL A 210 -29.10 -13.61 -15.80
N ASP A 211 -29.08 -12.29 -15.85
CA ASP A 211 -29.55 -11.50 -16.98
C ASP A 211 -28.33 -10.77 -17.57
N PRO A 212 -27.69 -11.32 -18.62
CA PRO A 212 -26.55 -10.66 -19.26
C PRO A 212 -26.96 -9.35 -19.95
N GLY A 213 -28.20 -9.25 -20.44
CA GLY A 213 -28.63 -8.15 -21.30
C GLY A 213 -27.87 -8.09 -22.64
N GLN A 214 -27.80 -6.91 -23.24
CA GLN A 214 -27.11 -6.69 -24.53
C GLN A 214 -25.63 -6.36 -24.32
N ARG A 215 -24.79 -6.63 -25.32
CA ARG A 215 -23.40 -6.13 -25.35
C ARG A 215 -23.38 -4.67 -25.78
N TYR A 216 -22.62 -3.86 -25.05
CA TYR A 216 -22.49 -2.43 -25.30
C TYR A 216 -21.16 -2.12 -26.00
N THR A 217 -21.16 -1.06 -26.79
CA THR A 217 -19.94 -0.40 -27.26
C THR A 217 -19.80 0.98 -26.60
N PHE A 218 -18.60 1.54 -26.58
CA PHE A 218 -18.39 2.92 -26.15
C PHE A 218 -18.95 3.90 -27.20
N GLY A 219 -19.61 4.93 -26.69
CA GLY A 219 -20.08 6.07 -27.47
C GLY A 219 -19.06 7.20 -27.48
N ASP A 220 -19.53 8.41 -27.78
CA ASP A 220 -18.67 9.60 -27.79
C ASP A 220 -18.16 9.92 -26.37
N VAL A 221 -16.89 10.33 -26.30
CA VAL A 221 -16.26 10.81 -25.06
C VAL A 221 -16.58 12.28 -24.87
N LYS A 222 -17.26 12.61 -23.76
CA LYS A 222 -17.59 13.98 -23.38
C LYS A 222 -16.74 14.42 -22.20
N VAL A 223 -15.95 15.46 -22.41
CA VAL A 223 -15.07 16.04 -21.38
C VAL A 223 -15.69 17.28 -20.77
N THR A 224 -15.58 17.42 -19.44
CA THR A 224 -16.11 18.54 -18.66
C THR A 224 -15.13 18.94 -17.55
N GLY A 225 -15.14 20.22 -17.17
CA GLY A 225 -14.31 20.77 -16.09
C GLY A 225 -12.89 21.19 -16.51
N ASN A 226 -12.54 20.99 -17.79
CA ASN A 226 -11.36 21.59 -18.40
C ASN A 226 -11.62 23.07 -18.74
N GLN A 227 -10.62 23.90 -18.52
CA GLN A 227 -10.63 25.34 -18.81
C GLN A 227 -9.46 25.73 -19.72
N ARG A 228 -8.25 25.25 -19.40
CA ARG A 228 -7.02 25.53 -20.13
C ARG A 228 -6.61 24.36 -21.01
N VAL A 229 -6.92 23.13 -20.61
CA VAL A 229 -6.56 21.93 -21.37
C VAL A 229 -7.63 21.67 -22.45
N PRO A 230 -7.25 21.54 -23.73
CA PRO A 230 -8.18 21.19 -24.80
C PRO A 230 -8.88 19.83 -24.59
N SER A 231 -10.19 19.77 -24.87
CA SER A 231 -11.01 18.55 -24.65
C SER A 231 -10.60 17.38 -25.55
N ASP A 232 -10.11 17.67 -26.75
CA ASP A 232 -9.55 16.69 -27.70
C ASP A 232 -8.29 16.02 -27.15
N ALA A 233 -7.39 16.77 -26.53
CA ALA A 233 -6.20 16.20 -25.89
C ALA A 233 -6.56 15.24 -24.73
N ILE A 234 -7.59 15.59 -23.95
CA ILE A 234 -8.11 14.74 -22.88
C ILE A 234 -8.79 13.50 -23.46
N THR A 235 -9.59 13.67 -24.51
CA THR A 235 -10.29 12.58 -25.21
C THR A 235 -9.28 11.57 -25.77
N HIS A 236 -8.26 12.05 -26.49
CA HIS A 236 -7.20 11.21 -27.02
C HIS A 236 -6.42 10.48 -25.92
N ALA A 237 -6.17 11.14 -24.78
CA ALA A 237 -5.51 10.51 -23.65
C ALA A 237 -6.31 9.36 -23.03
N THR A 238 -7.64 9.31 -23.19
CA THR A 238 -8.43 8.16 -22.70
C THR A 238 -8.05 6.85 -23.37
N GLY A 239 -7.64 6.90 -24.65
CA GLY A 239 -7.42 5.71 -25.47
C GLY A 239 -8.69 4.90 -25.75
N ILE A 240 -9.88 5.51 -25.62
CA ILE A 240 -11.17 4.90 -25.95
C ILE A 240 -11.68 5.54 -27.23
N ASP A 241 -11.91 4.72 -28.24
CA ASP A 241 -12.52 5.14 -29.50
C ASP A 241 -14.00 4.78 -29.54
N ARG A 242 -14.77 5.56 -30.31
CA ARG A 242 -16.18 5.29 -30.53
C ARG A 242 -16.34 3.96 -31.26
N GLY A 243 -17.15 3.07 -30.71
CA GLY A 243 -17.41 1.74 -31.27
C GLY A 243 -16.57 0.62 -30.62
N ASP A 244 -15.57 0.96 -29.81
CA ASP A 244 -14.85 -0.02 -29.00
C ASP A 244 -15.81 -0.80 -28.10
N GLN A 245 -15.52 -2.08 -27.85
CA GLN A 245 -16.33 -2.89 -26.95
C GLN A 245 -16.30 -2.32 -25.53
N TYR A 246 -17.46 -2.24 -24.89
CA TYR A 246 -17.54 -1.81 -23.49
C TYR A 246 -16.70 -2.74 -22.61
N ASN A 247 -15.84 -2.14 -21.79
CA ASN A 247 -14.98 -2.87 -20.88
C ASN A 247 -14.68 -1.99 -19.65
N PRO A 248 -15.01 -2.41 -18.41
CA PRO A 248 -14.73 -1.65 -17.19
C PRO A 248 -13.24 -1.35 -16.98
N GLN A 249 -12.34 -2.26 -17.35
CA GLN A 249 -10.90 -2.06 -17.29
C GLN A 249 -10.46 -0.93 -18.23
N ALA A 250 -11.06 -0.78 -19.41
CA ALA A 250 -10.77 0.34 -20.30
C ALA A 250 -11.10 1.70 -19.65
N ILE A 251 -12.18 1.77 -18.85
CA ILE A 251 -12.54 2.98 -18.09
C ILE A 251 -11.53 3.30 -16.99
N ALA A 252 -11.07 2.28 -16.25
CA ALA A 252 -10.03 2.46 -15.24
C ALA A 252 -8.70 2.92 -15.87
N LEU A 253 -8.30 2.33 -17.00
CA LEU A 253 -7.13 2.73 -17.77
C LEU A 253 -7.25 4.16 -18.31
N ALA A 254 -8.40 4.52 -18.87
CA ALA A 254 -8.67 5.88 -19.34
C ALA A 254 -8.54 6.91 -18.20
N GLN A 255 -9.07 6.60 -17.02
CA GLN A 255 -8.91 7.47 -15.84
C GLN A 255 -7.44 7.60 -15.45
N GLN A 256 -6.69 6.50 -15.43
CA GLN A 256 -5.26 6.49 -15.13
C GLN A 256 -4.46 7.32 -16.14
N HIS A 257 -4.71 7.16 -17.46
CA HIS A 257 -4.02 7.91 -18.50
C HIS A 257 -4.29 9.41 -18.41
N VAL A 258 -5.55 9.81 -18.22
CA VAL A 258 -5.92 11.22 -18.06
C VAL A 258 -5.32 11.81 -16.78
N TYR A 259 -5.27 11.04 -15.68
CA TYR A 259 -4.61 11.47 -14.45
C TYR A 259 -3.08 11.62 -14.63
N ASN A 260 -2.45 10.71 -15.38
CA ASN A 260 -1.02 10.72 -15.68
C ASN A 260 -0.57 11.91 -16.54
N LEU A 261 -1.50 12.62 -17.20
CA LEU A 261 -1.19 13.92 -17.81
C LEU A 261 -0.61 14.92 -16.80
N GLY A 262 -0.87 14.72 -15.50
CA GLY A 262 -0.23 15.49 -14.42
C GLY A 262 -0.69 16.94 -14.29
N VAL A 263 -1.69 17.34 -15.08
CA VAL A 263 -2.29 18.69 -15.11
C VAL A 263 -3.60 18.80 -14.33
N PHE A 264 -4.11 17.68 -13.77
CA PHE A 264 -5.37 17.60 -13.03
C PHE A 264 -5.12 17.22 -11.58
N SER A 265 -5.89 17.80 -10.66
CA SER A 265 -5.93 17.40 -9.25
C SER A 265 -6.98 16.33 -8.97
N GLY A 266 -7.88 16.07 -9.93
CA GLY A 266 -8.90 15.04 -9.83
C GLY A 266 -9.44 14.68 -11.22
N VAL A 267 -9.64 13.38 -11.45
CA VAL A 267 -10.16 12.83 -12.69
C VAL A 267 -11.18 11.76 -12.34
N ARG A 268 -12.36 11.84 -12.95
CA ARG A 268 -13.39 10.82 -12.84
C ARG A 268 -13.88 10.45 -14.24
N VAL A 269 -13.68 9.20 -14.62
CA VAL A 269 -14.21 8.65 -15.88
C VAL A 269 -15.35 7.72 -15.54
N ALA A 270 -16.50 7.91 -16.18
CA ALA A 270 -17.65 7.05 -16.04
C ALA A 270 -18.21 6.72 -17.42
N ALA A 271 -18.58 5.47 -17.62
CA ALA A 271 -19.40 5.06 -18.77
C ALA A 271 -20.86 4.94 -18.31
N GLU A 272 -21.76 5.59 -19.03
CA GLU A 272 -23.19 5.56 -18.77
C GLU A 272 -23.89 4.79 -19.90
N PRO A 273 -24.26 3.51 -19.65
CA PRO A 273 -25.02 2.71 -20.61
C PRO A 273 -26.37 3.36 -20.91
N ALA A 274 -26.65 3.64 -22.19
CA ALA A 274 -27.96 4.12 -22.61
C ALA A 274 -29.05 3.06 -22.40
N HIS A 275 -30.31 3.48 -22.31
CA HIS A 275 -31.43 2.55 -22.13
C HIS A 275 -32.01 2.08 -23.47
N ASP A 276 -31.96 2.94 -24.48
CA ASP A 276 -32.56 2.75 -25.80
C ASP A 276 -31.62 2.09 -26.79
N LYS A 277 -30.29 2.18 -26.57
CA LYS A 277 -29.27 1.69 -27.49
C LYS A 277 -28.14 0.98 -26.74
N PRO A 278 -27.49 -0.02 -27.34
CA PRO A 278 -26.33 -0.72 -26.78
C PRO A 278 -25.04 0.14 -26.87
N VAL A 279 -25.12 1.40 -26.45
CA VAL A 279 -24.02 2.35 -26.48
C VAL A 279 -23.87 2.98 -25.10
N ALA A 280 -22.64 2.98 -24.58
CA ALA A 280 -22.30 3.58 -23.30
C ALA A 280 -21.54 4.89 -23.53
N ALA A 281 -22.18 6.02 -23.23
CA ALA A 281 -21.53 7.32 -23.37
C ALA A 281 -20.46 7.50 -22.29
N VAL A 282 -19.26 7.95 -22.68
CA VAL A 282 -18.14 8.11 -21.74
C VAL A 282 -18.09 9.56 -21.28
N ARG A 283 -18.19 9.80 -19.98
CA ARG A 283 -18.07 11.12 -19.37
C ARG A 283 -16.77 11.22 -18.59
N VAL A 284 -15.96 12.20 -18.95
CA VAL A 284 -14.67 12.50 -18.32
C VAL A 284 -14.82 13.83 -17.60
N ASN A 285 -14.97 13.79 -16.28
CA ASN A 285 -14.99 14.98 -15.44
C ASN A 285 -13.59 15.21 -14.87
N VAL A 286 -13.00 16.37 -15.15
CA VAL A 286 -11.67 16.73 -14.65
C VAL A 286 -11.72 17.97 -13.77
N ARG A 287 -10.76 18.07 -12.85
CA ARG A 287 -10.46 19.29 -12.10
C ARG A 287 -9.01 19.66 -12.35
N GLU A 288 -8.79 20.78 -13.05
CA GLU A 288 -7.43 21.25 -13.33
C GLU A 288 -6.68 21.62 -12.06
N ALA A 289 -5.43 21.16 -11.97
CA ALA A 289 -4.49 21.57 -10.93
C ALA A 289 -3.98 23.01 -11.23
N PRO A 290 -3.52 23.74 -10.20
CA PRO A 290 -2.82 25.00 -10.40
C PRO A 290 -1.64 24.84 -11.37
N VAL A 291 -1.49 25.79 -12.31
CA VAL A 291 -0.41 25.78 -13.31
C VAL A 291 0.95 25.72 -12.63
N ARG A 292 1.10 26.47 -11.53
CA ARG A 292 2.32 26.62 -10.77
C ARG A 292 2.07 26.16 -9.34
N THR A 293 2.96 25.34 -8.82
CA THR A 293 2.95 24.93 -7.42
C THR A 293 4.35 25.09 -6.86
N LEU A 294 4.43 25.63 -5.65
CA LEU A 294 5.64 25.65 -4.84
C LEU A 294 5.39 24.77 -3.63
N GLN A 295 6.25 23.80 -3.40
CA GLN A 295 6.28 22.96 -2.20
C GLN A 295 7.56 23.24 -1.44
N LEU A 296 7.44 23.46 -0.14
CA LEU A 296 8.57 23.67 0.77
C LEU A 296 8.49 22.61 1.87
N GLY A 297 9.61 22.00 2.19
CA GLY A 297 9.73 20.95 3.19
C GLY A 297 10.92 21.16 4.11
N LEU A 298 10.75 20.76 5.35
CA LEU A 298 11.82 20.65 6.35
C LEU A 298 11.76 19.23 6.92
N GLY A 299 12.89 18.58 7.05
CA GLY A 299 12.99 17.27 7.68
C GLY A 299 14.42 16.95 8.09
N GLY A 300 14.67 15.68 8.31
CA GLY A 300 16.01 15.14 8.47
C GLY A 300 15.99 13.62 8.44
N SER A 301 17.16 13.02 8.31
CA SER A 301 17.34 11.57 8.34
C SER A 301 18.41 11.21 9.38
N ALA A 302 18.23 10.05 10.02
CA ALA A 302 19.19 9.50 10.97
C ALA A 302 19.46 8.05 10.58
N GLU A 303 20.62 7.81 10.00
CA GLU A 303 21.15 6.48 9.65
C GLU A 303 22.32 6.15 10.57
N GLN A 304 22.70 4.87 10.67
CA GLN A 304 23.71 4.42 11.64
C GLN A 304 25.07 5.12 11.48
N GLY A 305 25.44 5.50 10.26
CA GLY A 305 26.74 6.14 9.96
C GLY A 305 26.63 7.59 9.47
N ARG A 306 25.43 8.17 9.43
CA ARG A 306 25.19 9.51 8.90
C ARG A 306 23.86 10.06 9.38
N TRP A 307 23.87 11.30 9.88
CA TRP A 307 22.65 12.04 10.21
C TRP A 307 22.57 13.27 9.31
N GLU A 308 21.48 13.49 8.59
CA GLU A 308 21.26 14.68 7.75
C GLU A 308 20.21 15.59 8.38
N LEU A 309 20.66 16.60 9.13
CA LEU A 309 19.78 17.47 9.92
C LEU A 309 20.37 18.90 9.91
N PRO A 310 19.62 19.95 9.52
CA PRO A 310 18.32 19.90 8.85
C PRO A 310 18.45 19.47 7.39
N ARG A 311 17.34 19.01 6.81
CA ARG A 311 17.14 18.80 5.37
C ARG A 311 16.03 19.75 4.90
N LEU A 312 16.40 20.72 4.07
CA LEU A 312 15.51 21.68 3.45
C LEU A 312 15.18 21.21 2.04
N HIS A 313 13.91 21.22 1.67
CA HIS A 313 13.43 20.81 0.36
C HIS A 313 12.58 21.92 -0.25
N ALA A 314 12.82 22.25 -1.52
CA ALA A 314 12.00 23.17 -2.29
C ALA A 314 11.73 22.57 -3.67
N GLU A 315 10.46 22.47 -4.06
CA GLU A 315 10.04 22.01 -5.38
C GLU A 315 9.12 23.04 -6.02
N TYR A 316 9.48 23.46 -7.24
CA TYR A 316 8.68 24.31 -8.10
C TYR A 316 8.23 23.53 -9.33
N THR A 317 6.91 23.43 -9.53
CA THR A 317 6.32 22.67 -10.62
C THR A 317 5.47 23.58 -11.51
N HIS A 318 5.80 23.63 -12.79
CA HIS A 318 5.07 24.35 -13.84
C HIS A 318 4.45 23.36 -14.83
N ARG A 319 3.13 23.19 -14.78
CA ARG A 319 2.36 22.14 -15.50
C ARG A 319 2.02 22.45 -16.95
N SER A 320 2.28 23.67 -17.42
CA SER A 320 2.04 24.06 -18.82
C SER A 320 3.20 24.86 -19.40
N LEU A 321 4.37 24.23 -19.46
CA LEU A 321 5.55 24.83 -20.07
C LEU A 321 5.28 25.07 -21.56
N PHE A 322 5.42 26.32 -22.01
CA PHE A 322 5.14 26.75 -23.39
C PHE A 322 3.69 26.53 -23.87
N GLY A 323 2.70 26.48 -22.97
CA GLY A 323 1.28 26.42 -23.34
C GLY A 323 0.76 25.05 -23.75
N GLY A 324 1.49 23.97 -23.46
CA GLY A 324 1.05 22.58 -23.67
C GLY A 324 0.86 21.79 -22.38
N LEU A 325 0.87 20.46 -22.48
CA LEU A 325 0.86 19.52 -21.35
C LEU A 325 2.26 19.24 -20.78
N ARG A 326 3.28 19.97 -21.26
CA ARG A 326 4.66 19.80 -20.84
C ARG A 326 4.83 20.31 -19.42
N ARG A 327 5.38 19.48 -18.56
CA ARG A 327 5.62 19.78 -17.16
C ARG A 327 7.10 20.05 -16.94
N LEU A 328 7.41 21.15 -16.27
CA LEU A 328 8.74 21.46 -15.74
C LEU A 328 8.69 21.31 -14.21
N GLU A 329 9.62 20.54 -13.66
CA GLU A 329 9.80 20.35 -12.22
C GLU A 329 11.23 20.76 -11.88
N LEU A 330 11.37 21.72 -10.97
CA LEU A 330 12.64 22.16 -10.42
C LEU A 330 12.64 21.83 -8.94
N ALA A 331 13.52 20.93 -8.51
CA ALA A 331 13.60 20.52 -7.12
C ALA A 331 15.02 20.74 -6.59
N SER A 332 15.14 21.30 -5.39
CA SER A 332 16.42 21.43 -4.69
C SER A 332 16.26 20.95 -3.25
N THR A 333 17.16 20.07 -2.83
CA THR A 333 17.24 19.58 -1.47
C THR A 333 18.61 19.92 -0.94
N ILE A 334 18.68 20.65 0.17
CA ILE A 334 19.93 21.09 0.81
C ILE A 334 19.93 20.57 2.23
N GLY A 335 21.01 19.91 2.64
CA GLY A 335 21.15 19.36 3.98
C GLY A 335 22.55 19.57 4.56
N TYR A 336 22.68 19.26 5.85
CA TYR A 336 23.99 19.13 6.50
C TYR A 336 24.13 17.70 7.02
N ALA A 337 25.11 16.97 6.47
CA ALA A 337 25.44 15.62 6.89
C ALA A 337 26.46 15.66 8.03
N PHE A 338 26.05 15.15 9.20
CA PHE A 338 26.92 14.82 10.31
C PHE A 338 27.37 13.37 10.18
N VAL A 339 28.68 13.17 10.16
CA VAL A 339 29.29 11.87 10.00
C VAL A 339 30.24 11.64 11.19
N PRO A 340 30.02 10.62 12.03
CA PRO A 340 28.89 9.67 12.01
C PRO A 340 27.59 10.23 12.62
N ASN A 341 27.69 11.18 13.55
CA ASN A 341 26.55 11.74 14.28
C ASN A 341 26.84 13.18 14.80
N PRO A 342 25.80 13.94 15.17
CA PRO A 342 25.96 15.33 15.61
C PRO A 342 26.36 15.49 17.08
N PHE A 343 26.63 14.41 17.82
CA PHE A 343 26.80 14.48 19.27
C PHE A 343 28.22 14.93 19.68
N PRO A 344 28.33 15.75 20.75
CA PRO A 344 29.62 16.19 21.27
C PRO A 344 30.56 15.01 21.61
N GLY A 345 31.82 15.13 21.22
CA GLY A 345 32.85 14.10 21.45
C GLY A 345 32.91 12.99 20.38
N GLN A 346 31.93 12.92 19.46
CA GLN A 346 31.94 12.04 18.30
C GLN A 346 31.77 12.80 16.97
N TYR A 347 31.36 14.07 17.03
CA TYR A 347 31.31 14.95 15.88
C TYR A 347 32.71 15.22 15.32
N ASP A 348 32.90 14.90 14.04
CA ASP A 348 34.10 15.24 13.28
C ASP A 348 33.75 16.25 12.16
N PRO A 349 34.16 17.52 12.30
CA PRO A 349 33.96 18.53 11.27
C PRO A 349 34.65 18.20 9.94
N SER A 350 35.74 17.42 9.97
CA SER A 350 36.48 17.05 8.77
C SER A 350 35.75 16.02 7.92
N HIS A 351 34.88 15.20 8.54
CA HIS A 351 34.05 14.19 7.87
C HIS A 351 32.62 14.64 7.61
N SER A 352 32.17 15.74 8.22
CA SER A 352 30.84 16.32 8.03
C SER A 352 30.81 17.36 6.89
N GLY A 353 29.63 17.78 6.45
CA GLY A 353 29.52 18.84 5.44
C GLY A 353 28.13 19.02 4.84
N ILE A 354 28.02 19.98 3.93
CA ILE A 354 26.77 20.27 3.21
C ILE A 354 26.55 19.20 2.15
N THR A 355 25.32 18.68 2.10
CA THR A 355 24.80 17.85 1.01
C THR A 355 23.81 18.66 0.19
N THR A 356 23.76 18.41 -1.11
CA THR A 356 22.74 19.03 -1.97
C THR A 356 22.37 18.11 -3.11
N VAL A 357 21.09 18.10 -3.47
CA VAL A 357 20.60 17.46 -4.69
C VAL A 357 19.66 18.43 -5.37
N THR A 358 20.09 18.96 -6.51
CA THR A 358 19.30 19.90 -7.32
C THR A 358 19.00 19.25 -8.66
N SER A 359 17.73 19.23 -9.05
CA SER A 359 17.28 18.59 -10.28
C SER A 359 16.33 19.49 -11.07
N ALA A 360 16.39 19.34 -12.39
CA ALA A 360 15.47 19.95 -13.33
C ALA A 360 14.94 18.86 -14.25
N GLN A 361 13.63 18.68 -14.29
CA GLN A 361 12.96 17.64 -15.06
C GLN A 361 11.91 18.25 -15.98
N VAL A 362 11.96 17.85 -17.24
CA VAL A 362 10.92 18.13 -18.23
C VAL A 362 10.24 16.83 -18.61
N THR A 363 8.92 16.79 -18.49
CA THR A 363 8.09 15.67 -18.89
C THR A 363 7.13 16.14 -19.98
N ASN A 364 7.18 15.49 -21.14
CA ASN A 364 6.19 15.64 -22.18
C ASN A 364 5.32 14.37 -22.18
N PRO A 365 4.08 14.42 -21.68
CA PRO A 365 3.24 13.24 -21.59
C PRO A 365 2.65 12.84 -22.95
N ASN A 366 2.32 11.56 -23.11
CA ASN A 366 1.64 11.01 -24.29
C ASN A 366 2.29 11.39 -25.64
N VAL A 367 3.61 11.33 -25.73
CA VAL A 367 4.33 11.50 -27.01
C VAL A 367 4.02 10.30 -27.90
N PHE A 368 3.52 10.57 -29.11
CA PHE A 368 3.13 9.59 -30.14
C PHE A 368 1.92 8.72 -29.81
N VAL A 369 1.81 8.16 -28.60
CA VAL A 369 0.70 7.30 -28.17
C VAL A 369 0.30 7.57 -26.71
N PRO A 370 -0.96 7.33 -26.31
CA PRO A 370 -1.39 7.41 -24.92
C PRO A 370 -0.54 6.52 -24.00
N GLY A 371 -0.10 7.08 -22.87
CA GLY A 371 0.72 6.40 -21.87
C GLY A 371 2.22 6.40 -22.15
N LEU A 372 2.70 6.90 -23.31
CA LEU A 372 4.12 7.03 -23.62
C LEU A 372 4.63 8.44 -23.29
N ASP A 373 5.40 8.57 -22.22
CA ASP A 373 5.95 9.86 -21.81
C ASP A 373 7.40 9.99 -22.25
N TRP A 374 7.80 11.19 -22.69
CA TRP A 374 9.20 11.55 -22.85
C TRP A 374 9.67 12.36 -21.65
N VAL A 375 10.76 11.92 -21.03
CA VAL A 375 11.29 12.51 -19.80
C VAL A 375 12.75 12.86 -20.00
N VAL A 376 13.11 14.10 -19.67
CA VAL A 376 14.50 14.54 -19.54
C VAL A 376 14.70 15.08 -18.14
N ARG A 377 15.75 14.63 -17.46
CA ARG A 377 16.11 15.05 -16.12
C ARG A 377 17.60 15.36 -16.06
N GLY A 378 17.95 16.55 -15.61
CA GLY A 378 19.29 16.91 -15.19
C GLY A 378 19.35 16.98 -13.67
N GLU A 379 20.48 16.58 -13.09
CA GLU A 379 20.70 16.56 -11.66
C GLU A 379 22.15 16.97 -11.35
N PHE A 380 22.32 17.75 -10.28
CA PHE A 380 23.59 18.06 -9.67
C PHE A 380 23.52 17.66 -8.20
N GLY A 381 24.48 16.86 -7.75
CA GLY A 381 24.57 16.34 -6.41
C GLY A 381 25.89 16.72 -5.74
N ARG A 382 25.84 16.90 -4.42
CA ARG A 382 27.00 16.85 -3.53
C ARG A 382 26.65 15.92 -2.39
N GLU A 383 27.45 14.87 -2.26
CA GLU A 383 27.24 13.79 -1.31
C GLU A 383 28.40 13.75 -0.31
N VAL A 384 28.07 13.56 0.98
CA VAL A 384 29.04 13.41 2.07
C VAL A 384 28.75 12.11 2.81
N GLN A 385 29.77 11.27 2.96
CA GLN A 385 29.68 9.96 3.61
C GLN A 385 30.86 9.74 4.59
N GLY A 386 30.77 8.63 5.34
CA GLY A 386 31.73 8.11 6.34
C GLY A 386 33.22 8.31 6.07
N GLY A 387 33.64 8.29 4.81
CA GLY A 387 35.06 8.34 4.44
C GLY A 387 35.34 8.96 3.07
N PHE A 388 34.35 9.59 2.44
CA PHE A 388 34.56 10.32 1.19
C PHE A 388 33.42 11.31 0.95
N SER A 389 33.69 12.31 0.12
CA SER A 389 32.69 13.19 -0.45
C SER A 389 32.93 13.37 -1.93
N TYR A 390 31.87 13.61 -2.70
CA TYR A 390 31.97 13.85 -4.13
C TYR A 390 30.88 14.80 -4.60
N ASP A 391 31.14 15.46 -5.73
CA ASP A 391 30.14 16.16 -6.50
C ASP A 391 29.81 15.32 -7.74
N ASP A 392 28.55 15.36 -8.18
CA ASP A 392 28.12 14.67 -9.38
C ASP A 392 27.18 15.51 -10.25
N VAL A 393 27.23 15.24 -11.54
CA VAL A 393 26.25 15.72 -12.52
C VAL A 393 25.68 14.50 -13.23
N ALA A 394 24.36 14.37 -13.20
CA ALA A 394 23.64 13.34 -13.93
C ALA A 394 22.67 13.95 -14.95
N ALA A 395 22.51 13.28 -16.07
CA ALA A 395 21.50 13.57 -17.06
C ALA A 395 20.85 12.28 -17.52
N ARG A 396 19.52 12.25 -17.56
CA ARG A 396 18.72 11.13 -18.05
C ARG A 396 17.79 11.66 -19.14
N ALA A 397 17.76 10.98 -20.27
CA ALA A 397 16.75 11.18 -21.29
C ALA A 397 16.11 9.83 -21.63
N GLY A 398 14.79 9.72 -21.57
CA GLY A 398 14.14 8.44 -21.78
C GLY A 398 12.68 8.53 -22.16
N LEU A 399 12.17 7.39 -22.60
CA LEU A 399 10.78 7.11 -22.88
C LEU A 399 10.23 6.20 -21.78
N LEU A 400 9.06 6.53 -21.26
CA LEU A 400 8.37 5.78 -20.21
C LEU A 400 6.97 5.42 -20.70
N TYR A 401 6.76 4.16 -21.06
CA TYR A 401 5.45 3.66 -21.46
C TYR A 401 4.72 3.04 -20.27
N ARG A 402 3.52 3.51 -19.98
CA ARG A 402 2.66 3.02 -18.89
C ARG A 402 1.36 2.47 -19.46
N ARG A 403 1.03 1.22 -19.11
CA ARG A 403 -0.24 0.57 -19.47
C ARG A 403 -0.72 -0.32 -18.32
N GLY A 404 -1.75 0.13 -17.62
CA GLY A 404 -2.30 -0.58 -16.46
C GLY A 404 -1.24 -0.77 -15.37
N PRO A 405 -1.00 -2.01 -14.90
CA PRO A 405 0.02 -2.30 -13.90
C PRO A 405 1.44 -2.33 -14.49
N HIS A 406 1.60 -2.30 -15.82
CA HIS A 406 2.88 -2.44 -16.49
C HIS A 406 3.49 -1.08 -16.82
N THR A 407 4.78 -0.93 -16.56
CA THR A 407 5.60 0.22 -16.96
C THR A 407 6.89 -0.26 -17.61
N VAL A 408 7.18 0.25 -18.81
CA VAL A 408 8.43 -0.01 -19.54
C VAL A 408 9.15 1.32 -19.74
N GLY A 409 10.35 1.45 -19.19
CA GLY A 409 11.21 2.61 -19.35
C GLY A 409 12.45 2.28 -20.15
N LEU A 410 12.72 3.03 -21.21
CA LEU A 410 14.00 3.00 -21.91
C LEU A 410 14.64 4.38 -21.77
N SER A 411 15.82 4.45 -21.14
CA SER A 411 16.51 5.72 -20.92
C SER A 411 17.99 5.62 -21.21
N LEU A 412 18.57 6.68 -21.75
CA LEU A 412 20.00 6.91 -21.78
C LEU A 412 20.38 7.76 -20.56
N ASN A 413 21.27 7.23 -19.74
CA ASN A 413 21.78 7.90 -18.55
C ASN A 413 23.24 8.32 -18.77
N PHE A 414 23.57 9.52 -18.32
CA PHE A 414 24.92 10.07 -18.23
C PHE A 414 25.15 10.47 -16.79
N LEU A 415 26.26 10.03 -16.19
CA LEU A 415 26.67 10.39 -14.83
C LEU A 415 28.15 10.76 -14.86
N ARG A 416 28.49 11.88 -14.23
CA ARG A 416 29.85 12.34 -14.06
C ARG A 416 30.09 12.64 -12.59
N TYR A 417 31.01 11.91 -11.97
CA TYR A 417 31.51 12.20 -10.64
C TYR A 417 32.81 13.00 -10.74
N PHE A 418 33.00 13.98 -9.86
CA PHE A 418 34.19 14.83 -9.78
C PHE A 418 34.36 15.39 -8.36
N ASN A 419 35.47 16.09 -8.11
CA ASN A 419 35.83 16.58 -6.78
C ASN A 419 35.76 15.49 -5.69
N VAL A 420 36.14 14.26 -6.04
CA VAL A 420 36.16 13.15 -5.08
C VAL A 420 37.26 13.39 -4.05
N ASP A 421 36.87 13.58 -2.80
CA ASP A 421 37.76 13.73 -1.66
C ASP A 421 37.65 12.50 -0.76
N LEU A 422 38.77 11.82 -0.56
CA LEU A 422 38.87 10.57 0.20
C LEU A 422 39.12 10.80 1.70
N ARG A 423 39.29 12.06 2.15
CA ARG A 423 39.40 12.44 3.57
C ARG A 423 40.30 11.55 4.43
N GLY A 424 41.42 11.09 3.87
CA GLY A 424 42.40 10.24 4.56
C GLY A 424 42.01 8.76 4.69
N ALA A 425 40.88 8.33 4.13
CA ALA A 425 40.47 6.93 4.10
C ALA A 425 41.38 6.12 3.16
N ASN A 426 41.80 4.95 3.63
CA ASN A 426 42.62 4.02 2.83
C ASN A 426 41.75 3.38 1.74
N LEU A 427 42.27 3.25 0.51
CA LEU A 427 41.54 2.65 -0.61
C LEU A 427 41.06 1.21 -0.26
N SER A 428 41.84 0.50 0.56
CA SER A 428 41.53 -0.85 1.04
C SER A 428 40.37 -0.89 2.03
N THR A 429 40.20 0.13 2.89
CA THR A 429 39.05 0.23 3.80
C THR A 429 37.79 0.71 3.08
N LEU A 430 37.91 1.61 2.10
CA LEU A 430 36.78 2.05 1.26
C LEU A 430 36.21 0.95 0.36
N ALA A 431 37.07 0.05 -0.15
CA ALA A 431 36.63 -1.11 -0.91
C ALA A 431 35.81 -2.12 -0.08
N GLN A 432 36.03 -2.17 1.25
CA GLN A 432 35.31 -3.06 2.18
C GLN A 432 33.99 -2.47 2.68
N THR A 433 33.82 -1.14 2.66
CA THR A 433 32.58 -0.44 3.10
C THR A 433 31.57 -0.19 1.98
N GLY A 434 31.75 -0.81 0.82
CA GLY A 434 30.84 -0.68 -0.33
C GLY A 434 31.16 0.47 -1.29
N ALA A 435 32.23 1.24 -1.04
CA ALA A 435 32.71 2.29 -1.93
C ALA A 435 33.64 1.75 -3.04
N GLN A 436 33.35 0.57 -3.59
CA GLN A 436 34.16 -0.06 -4.66
C GLN A 436 34.29 0.83 -5.91
N PHE A 437 33.29 1.66 -6.18
CA PHE A 437 33.32 2.69 -7.23
C PHE A 437 34.50 3.67 -7.03
N VAL A 438 34.79 4.06 -5.80
CA VAL A 438 35.84 5.04 -5.46
C VAL A 438 37.23 4.48 -5.75
N ALA A 439 37.43 3.16 -5.59
CA ALA A 439 38.68 2.48 -5.94
C ALA A 439 38.97 2.48 -7.46
N GLY A 440 37.92 2.52 -8.30
CA GLY A 440 38.04 2.65 -9.76
C GLY A 440 38.02 4.11 -10.27
N CYS A 441 37.74 5.08 -9.38
CA CYS A 441 37.44 6.47 -9.72
C CYS A 441 38.04 7.49 -8.74
N PRO A 442 39.38 7.57 -8.61
CA PRO A 442 40.03 8.33 -7.54
C PRO A 442 39.97 9.86 -7.68
N ARG A 443 39.53 10.40 -8.83
CA ARG A 443 39.43 11.86 -9.05
C ARG A 443 38.15 12.29 -9.76
N ALA A 444 37.84 11.63 -10.88
CA ALA A 444 36.62 11.87 -11.63
C ALA A 444 36.32 10.68 -12.56
N CYS A 445 35.04 10.41 -12.81
CA CYS A 445 34.61 9.31 -13.66
C CYS A 445 33.33 9.65 -14.43
N THR A 446 33.27 9.21 -15.68
CA THR A 446 32.08 9.36 -16.53
C THR A 446 31.49 7.99 -16.83
N LEU A 447 30.17 7.90 -16.72
CA LEU A 447 29.38 6.75 -17.11
C LEU A 447 28.29 7.19 -18.06
N THR A 448 28.19 6.49 -19.18
CA THR A 448 27.04 6.59 -20.07
C THR A 448 26.47 5.20 -20.23
N TYR A 449 25.19 5.00 -19.96
CA TYR A 449 24.56 3.69 -20.10
C TYR A 449 23.08 3.80 -20.49
N PRO A 450 22.61 3.07 -21.51
CA PRO A 450 21.21 2.74 -21.63
C PRO A 450 20.76 1.90 -20.44
N GLU A 451 19.53 2.14 -20.04
CA GLU A 451 18.80 1.39 -19.04
C GLU A 451 17.44 1.00 -19.61
N LEU A 452 17.13 -0.29 -19.58
CA LEU A 452 15.80 -0.82 -19.80
C LEU A 452 15.24 -1.23 -18.45
N ARG A 453 14.14 -0.59 -18.04
CA ARG A 453 13.42 -0.90 -16.80
C ARG A 453 12.05 -1.43 -17.14
N TYR A 454 11.71 -2.58 -16.58
CA TYR A 454 10.34 -3.09 -16.59
C TYR A 454 9.83 -3.15 -15.16
N THR A 455 8.61 -2.67 -14.94
CA THR A 455 7.95 -2.69 -13.64
C THR A 455 6.53 -3.20 -13.82
N TYR A 456 6.13 -4.11 -12.95
CA TYR A 456 4.77 -4.57 -12.75
C TYR A 456 4.34 -4.19 -11.33
N ASP A 457 3.26 -3.42 -11.22
CA ASP A 457 2.68 -3.02 -9.95
C ASP A 457 1.21 -3.45 -9.89
N GLY A 458 0.98 -4.62 -9.30
CA GLY A 458 -0.34 -5.19 -9.04
C GLY A 458 -0.74 -5.11 -7.57
N ARG A 459 -0.21 -4.14 -6.83
CA ARG A 459 -0.59 -3.90 -5.43
C ARG A 459 -1.98 -3.26 -5.35
N ASP A 460 -2.73 -3.60 -4.32
CA ASP A 460 -4.02 -2.98 -3.99
C ASP A 460 -3.91 -1.50 -3.65
N ASN A 461 -2.83 -1.11 -2.97
CA ASN A 461 -2.52 0.26 -2.58
C ASN A 461 -1.02 0.55 -2.75
N LEU A 462 -0.69 1.70 -3.34
CA LEU A 462 0.70 2.10 -3.62
C LEU A 462 1.50 2.48 -2.36
N ILE A 463 0.82 3.01 -1.34
CA ILE A 463 1.42 3.54 -0.10
C ILE A 463 1.32 2.52 1.02
N GLU A 464 0.15 1.92 1.21
CA GLU A 464 -0.14 0.94 2.27
C GLU A 464 -0.66 -0.38 1.67
N PRO A 465 0.19 -1.15 0.95
CA PRO A 465 -0.22 -2.38 0.29
C PRO A 465 -0.58 -3.47 1.31
N THR A 466 -1.78 -4.05 1.17
CA THR A 466 -2.22 -5.21 1.96
C THR A 466 -2.22 -6.50 1.15
N GLN A 467 -2.39 -6.40 -0.18
CA GLN A 467 -2.47 -7.53 -1.09
C GLN A 467 -1.81 -7.22 -2.44
N GLY A 468 -1.30 -8.26 -3.09
CA GLY A 468 -0.80 -8.19 -4.46
C GLY A 468 0.71 -8.28 -4.57
N PHE A 469 1.22 -7.93 -5.74
CA PHE A 469 2.59 -8.20 -6.12
C PHE A 469 3.22 -7.00 -6.83
N PHE A 470 4.46 -6.69 -6.46
CA PHE A 470 5.29 -5.71 -7.13
C PHE A 470 6.57 -6.38 -7.62
N GLY A 471 6.89 -6.17 -8.89
CA GLY A 471 8.12 -6.66 -9.49
C GLY A 471 8.74 -5.59 -10.37
N SER A 472 10.03 -5.35 -10.24
CA SER A 472 10.79 -4.48 -11.12
C SER A 472 12.11 -5.13 -11.49
N VAL A 473 12.53 -4.97 -12.74
CA VAL A 473 13.86 -5.35 -13.20
C VAL A 473 14.44 -4.21 -14.04
N SER A 474 15.67 -3.81 -13.74
CA SER A 474 16.42 -2.87 -14.58
C SER A 474 17.66 -3.53 -15.14
N LEU A 475 17.85 -3.43 -16.45
CA LEU A 475 19.05 -3.86 -17.18
C LEU A 475 19.84 -2.62 -17.57
N GLN A 476 21.10 -2.55 -17.19
CA GLN A 476 21.99 -1.43 -17.50
C GLN A 476 23.23 -1.96 -18.20
N GLN A 477 23.58 -1.33 -19.32
CA GLN A 477 24.78 -1.66 -20.08
C GLN A 477 25.58 -0.39 -20.30
N THR A 478 26.82 -0.35 -19.84
CA THR A 478 27.70 0.79 -20.12
C THR A 478 28.08 0.90 -21.60
N LEU A 479 28.18 2.14 -22.08
CA LEU A 479 28.70 2.51 -23.40
C LEU A 479 30.04 3.23 -23.26
N LYS A 480 30.83 3.20 -24.34
CA LYS A 480 31.98 4.09 -24.50
C LYS A 480 31.54 5.44 -25.08
N PRO A 481 32.19 6.56 -24.72
CA PRO A 481 33.29 6.67 -23.76
C PRO A 481 32.78 6.61 -22.31
N GLY A 482 33.37 5.71 -21.51
CA GLY A 482 33.05 5.52 -20.09
C GLY A 482 34.27 5.01 -19.35
N SER A 483 34.39 5.36 -18.06
CA SER A 483 35.58 5.06 -17.26
C SER A 483 35.74 3.57 -16.94
N PHE A 484 34.65 2.80 -16.94
CA PHE A 484 34.67 1.34 -16.76
C PHE A 484 33.47 0.68 -17.43
N SER A 485 33.61 -0.61 -17.75
CA SER A 485 32.59 -1.41 -18.44
C SER A 485 31.89 -2.35 -17.47
N TYR A 486 30.57 -2.28 -17.39
CA TYR A 486 29.73 -3.23 -16.67
C TYR A 486 28.42 -3.53 -17.43
N PHE A 487 27.85 -4.68 -17.09
CA PHE A 487 26.44 -5.02 -17.27
C PHE A 487 25.83 -5.26 -15.89
N ARG A 488 24.73 -4.60 -15.58
CA ARG A 488 24.09 -4.66 -14.25
C ARG A 488 22.62 -5.00 -14.38
N VAL A 489 22.18 -5.95 -13.58
CA VAL A 489 20.77 -6.34 -13.43
C VAL A 489 20.35 -6.05 -12.00
N ASN A 490 19.31 -5.24 -11.81
CA ASN A 490 18.73 -4.97 -10.49
C ASN A 490 17.27 -5.45 -10.46
N PRO A 491 17.01 -6.65 -9.92
CA PRO A 491 15.66 -7.10 -9.61
C PRO A 491 15.19 -6.57 -8.25
N ASP A 492 13.92 -6.21 -8.15
CA ASP A 492 13.21 -5.89 -6.91
C ASP A 492 11.86 -6.61 -6.97
N VAL A 493 11.57 -7.45 -5.98
CA VAL A 493 10.37 -8.27 -5.92
C VAL A 493 9.78 -8.19 -4.53
N ARG A 494 8.48 -7.90 -4.45
CA ARG A 494 7.73 -7.75 -3.19
C ARG A 494 6.37 -8.41 -3.34
N GLY A 495 6.02 -9.24 -2.37
CA GLY A 495 4.71 -9.88 -2.27
C GLY A 495 4.00 -9.40 -1.01
N TYR A 496 2.71 -9.09 -1.14
CA TYR A 496 1.85 -8.65 -0.06
C TYR A 496 0.67 -9.60 0.02
N ALA A 497 0.43 -10.12 1.22
CA ALA A 497 -0.71 -10.97 1.53
C ALA A 497 -1.17 -10.63 2.94
N SER A 498 -2.46 -10.35 3.10
CA SER A 498 -3.03 -10.15 4.43
C SER A 498 -3.09 -11.48 5.17
N LEU A 499 -2.63 -11.50 6.42
CA LEU A 499 -2.69 -12.67 7.30
C LEU A 499 -3.94 -12.66 8.21
N GLY A 500 -4.80 -11.65 8.09
CA GLY A 500 -6.08 -11.54 8.82
C GLY A 500 -7.16 -10.84 7.97
N ARG A 501 -8.43 -11.15 8.24
CA ARG A 501 -9.58 -10.40 7.73
C ARG A 501 -9.99 -9.32 8.72
#